data_AF-A0A3M1WQV7-F1
#
_entry.id   AF-A0A3M1WQV7-F1
#
_cell.length_a   1.000
_cell.length_b   1.000
_cell.length_c   1.000
_cell.angle_alpha   90.00
_cell.angle_beta   90.00
_cell.angle_gamma   90.00
#
_symmetry.space_group_name_H-M   'P 1'
#
loop_
_entity.id
_entity.type
_entity.pdbx_description
1 polymer ?
#
loop_
_entity_poly.entity_id
_entity_poly.type
_entity_poly.pdbx_seq_one_letter_code
_entity_poly.pdbx_strand_id
1 'polypeptide(L)'
;MIKRARRCATGWVVLLLILSVGWSQGDGERSHHRAAAIPNSAHEICPLLVGERVPSVTLKTVDGRPFDLSAAIARKPTVLIFYRGGW
;
A
#
# COMPACT_ATOMS: atom_id res chain seq x y z
N MET A 1 37.14 17.85 -47.57
CA MET A 1 35.78 18.34 -47.92
C MET A 1 34.81 17.95 -46.82
N ILE A 2 34.37 18.91 -46.03
CA ILE A 2 33.52 18.76 -44.83
C ILE A 2 32.06 18.89 -45.25
N LYS A 3 31.26 17.83 -45.17
CA LYS A 3 29.80 17.94 -45.36
C LYS A 3 29.12 18.17 -44.01
N ARG A 4 28.58 19.39 -43.86
CA ARG A 4 27.85 19.88 -42.69
C ARG A 4 26.59 19.05 -42.41
N ALA A 5 26.47 18.58 -41.18
CA ALA A 5 25.26 18.03 -40.59
C ALA A 5 24.15 19.08 -40.59
N ARG A 6 22.98 18.72 -41.13
CA ARG A 6 21.72 19.46 -40.93
C ARG A 6 20.85 18.63 -40.01
N ARG A 7 20.76 19.05 -38.75
CA ARG A 7 19.81 18.51 -37.76
C ARG A 7 18.43 19.10 -38.09
N CYS A 8 17.46 18.26 -38.45
CA CYS A 8 16.07 18.67 -38.61
C CYS A 8 15.28 18.01 -37.46
N ALA A 9 15.23 18.71 -36.33
CA ALA A 9 14.66 18.25 -35.07
C ALA A 9 13.15 18.53 -34.99
N THR A 10 12.38 17.89 -35.88
CA THR A 10 10.91 18.14 -35.91
C THR A 10 10.08 16.90 -36.27
N GLY A 11 10.67 15.71 -36.26
CA GLY A 11 10.01 14.47 -36.69
C GLY A 11 9.71 13.44 -35.59
N TRP A 12 9.96 13.75 -34.31
CA TRP A 12 9.85 12.77 -33.21
C TRP A 12 8.55 12.83 -32.39
N VAL A 13 7.70 13.83 -32.63
CA VAL A 13 6.49 14.04 -31.81
C VAL A 13 5.28 13.21 -32.29
N VAL A 14 5.35 12.59 -33.47
CA VAL A 14 4.16 11.97 -34.12
C VAL A 14 4.23 10.42 -34.19
N LEU A 15 5.27 9.78 -33.64
CA LEU A 15 5.44 8.30 -33.69
C LEU A 15 5.13 7.58 -32.36
N LEU A 16 4.43 8.21 -31.42
CA LEU A 16 4.31 7.70 -30.04
C LEU A 16 2.85 7.51 -29.54
N LEU A 17 1.89 7.29 -30.45
CA LEU A 17 0.47 7.23 -30.05
C LEU A 17 -0.33 5.98 -30.42
N ILE A 18 0.20 5.01 -31.17
CA ILE A 18 -0.63 3.85 -31.55
C ILE A 18 0.20 2.57 -31.63
N LEU A 19 0.48 1.96 -30.47
CA LEU A 19 0.71 0.52 -30.33
C LEU A 19 0.34 0.11 -28.90
N SER A 20 -0.93 -0.27 -28.76
CA SER A 20 -1.39 -1.46 -28.05
C SER A 20 -0.82 -1.67 -26.65
N VAL A 21 -1.53 -1.21 -25.61
CA VAL A 21 -2.59 -2.05 -24.98
C VAL A 21 -2.07 -3.47 -24.71
N GLY A 22 -1.05 -3.55 -23.85
CA GLY A 22 -0.73 -4.77 -23.11
C GLY A 22 -1.55 -4.76 -21.83
N TRP A 23 -2.71 -5.40 -21.84
CA TRP A 23 -3.33 -5.89 -20.61
C TRP A 23 -2.40 -6.96 -20.07
N SER A 24 -1.81 -6.75 -18.89
CA SER A 24 -1.25 -7.86 -18.14
C SER A 24 -1.47 -7.60 -16.67
N GLN A 25 -2.58 -8.17 -16.19
CA GLN A 25 -2.79 -8.67 -14.84
C GLN A 25 -2.00 -7.92 -13.74
N GLY A 26 -2.62 -6.88 -13.20
CA GLY A 26 -2.41 -6.63 -11.78
C GLY A 26 -3.08 -7.77 -11.04
N ASP A 27 -2.32 -8.76 -10.59
CA ASP A 27 -2.78 -9.70 -9.58
C ASP A 27 -3.09 -8.89 -8.33
N GLY A 28 -4.33 -8.38 -8.26
CA GLY A 28 -4.88 -7.85 -7.03
C GLY A 28 -5.00 -9.03 -6.10
N GLU A 29 -3.99 -9.22 -5.24
CA GLU A 29 -4.13 -9.98 -4.02
C GLU A 29 -5.36 -9.41 -3.31
N ARG A 30 -6.50 -10.08 -3.50
CA ARG A 30 -7.67 -9.87 -2.67
C ARG A 30 -7.23 -10.40 -1.31
N SER A 31 -6.68 -9.51 -0.48
CA SER A 31 -6.62 -9.69 0.95
C SER A 31 -8.04 -10.04 1.36
N HIS A 32 -8.30 -11.33 1.54
CA HIS A 32 -9.51 -11.81 2.14
C HIS A 32 -9.48 -11.26 3.55
N HIS A 33 -10.01 -10.05 3.73
CA HIS A 33 -10.37 -9.52 5.03
C HIS A 33 -11.55 -10.38 5.47
N ARG A 34 -11.27 -11.64 5.83
CA ARG A 34 -12.21 -12.53 6.49
C ARG A 34 -12.62 -11.73 7.70
N ALA A 35 -13.87 -11.26 7.71
CA ALA A 35 -14.45 -10.68 8.91
C ALA A 35 -14.21 -11.74 9.98
N ALA A 36 -13.29 -11.46 10.90
CA ALA A 36 -13.04 -12.36 12.01
C ALA A 36 -14.41 -12.57 12.66
N ALA A 37 -14.81 -13.84 12.83
CA ALA A 37 -16.02 -14.13 13.56
C ALA A 37 -15.91 -13.40 14.90
N ILE A 38 -16.90 -12.57 15.24
CA ILE A 38 -16.88 -11.88 16.52
C ILE A 38 -16.90 -12.99 17.58
N PRO A 39 -15.90 -13.06 18.46
CA PRO A 39 -15.82 -14.09 19.48
C PRO A 39 -17.11 -14.11 20.32
N ASN A 40 -17.66 -15.29 20.59
CA ASN A 40 -18.90 -15.40 21.39
C ASN A 40 -18.62 -15.17 22.89
N SER A 41 -17.36 -15.31 23.30
CA SER A 41 -16.92 -15.11 24.66
C SER A 41 -15.53 -14.48 24.73
N ALA A 42 -15.21 -13.90 25.89
CA ALA A 42 -13.89 -13.30 26.12
C ALA A 42 -12.73 -14.31 26.16
N HIS A 43 -13.01 -15.62 26.19
CA HIS A 43 -11.97 -16.66 26.15
C HIS A 43 -11.61 -17.09 24.72
N GLU A 44 -12.39 -16.67 23.72
CA GLU A 44 -12.19 -17.00 22.30
C GLU A 44 -11.27 -15.99 21.58
N ILE A 45 -10.65 -15.04 22.29
CA ILE A 45 -9.67 -14.11 21.73
C ILE A 45 -8.23 -14.66 21.87
N CYS A 46 -7.40 -14.39 20.87
CA CYS A 46 -5.96 -14.66 20.90
C CYS A 46 -5.19 -13.32 21.02
N PRO A 47 -4.74 -12.92 22.21
CA PRO A 47 -3.97 -11.69 22.39
C PRO A 47 -2.56 -11.83 21.78
N LEU A 48 -1.96 -10.70 21.41
CA LEU A 48 -0.56 -10.66 20.97
C LEU A 48 0.37 -10.84 22.18
N LEU A 49 1.25 -11.83 22.13
CA LEU A 49 2.22 -12.13 23.19
C LEU A 49 3.50 -11.31 23.05
N VAL A 50 4.27 -11.21 24.14
CA VAL A 50 5.58 -10.54 24.12
C VAL A 50 6.53 -11.28 23.17
N GLY A 51 7.14 -10.55 22.25
CA GLY A 51 8.05 -11.10 21.24
C GLY A 51 7.36 -11.51 19.94
N GLU A 52 6.02 -11.51 19.90
CA GLU A 52 5.30 -11.72 18.64
C GLU A 52 5.37 -10.49 17.73
N ARG A 53 5.24 -10.74 16.42
CA ARG A 53 5.20 -9.67 15.42
C ARG A 53 3.82 -9.03 15.40
N VAL A 54 3.78 -7.71 15.39
CA VAL A 54 2.55 -6.96 15.16
C VAL A 54 1.96 -7.36 13.79
N PRO A 55 0.68 -7.77 13.72
CA PRO A 55 0.06 -8.16 12.46
C PRO A 55 -0.02 -6.99 11.49
N SER A 56 0.03 -7.30 10.19
CA SER A 56 -0.12 -6.28 9.15
C SER A 56 -1.54 -5.73 9.13
N VAL A 57 -1.67 -4.43 9.40
CA VAL A 57 -2.95 -3.74 9.47
C VAL A 57 -2.85 -2.33 8.89
N THR A 58 -3.85 -1.97 8.09
CA THR A 58 -4.06 -0.60 7.63
C THR A 58 -5.14 0.04 8.48
N LEU A 59 -4.78 1.12 9.17
CA LEU A 59 -5.69 1.94 9.97
C LEU A 59 -6.25 3.09 9.11
N LYS A 60 -7.21 3.82 9.68
CA LYS A 60 -7.69 5.08 9.13
C LYS A 60 -7.23 6.21 10.04
N THR A 61 -6.71 7.29 9.45
CA THR A 61 -6.46 8.53 10.19
C THR A 61 -7.78 9.24 10.50
N VAL A 62 -7.72 10.29 11.33
CA VAL A 62 -8.89 11.15 11.62
C VAL A 62 -9.50 11.79 10.37
N ASP A 63 -8.68 12.02 9.34
CA ASP A 63 -9.14 12.55 8.04
C ASP A 63 -9.68 11.44 7.11
N GLY A 64 -9.80 10.20 7.59
CA GLY A 64 -10.24 9.05 6.79
C GLY A 64 -9.20 8.49 5.83
N ARG A 65 -7.95 8.95 5.88
CA ARG A 65 -6.87 8.48 4.99
C ARG A 65 -6.33 7.12 5.46
N PRO A 66 -5.91 6.22 4.56
CA PRO A 66 -5.26 4.98 4.94
C PRO A 66 -3.91 5.24 5.61
N PHE A 67 -3.63 4.52 6.69
CA PHE A 67 -2.38 4.58 7.43
C PHE A 67 -1.82 3.17 7.61
N ASP A 68 -0.67 2.88 6.99
CA ASP A 68 0.02 1.61 7.14
C ASP A 68 0.78 1.58 8.48
N LEU A 69 0.24 0.82 9.44
CA LEU A 69 0.84 0.70 10.76
C LEU A 69 2.17 -0.07 10.71
N SER A 70 2.29 -1.09 9.86
CA SER A 70 3.50 -1.90 9.75
C SER A 70 4.67 -1.08 9.22
N ALA A 71 4.44 -0.28 8.18
CA ALA A 71 5.45 0.64 7.66
C ALA A 71 5.87 1.69 8.70
N ALA A 72 4.92 2.19 9.50
CA ALA A 72 5.23 3.18 10.53
C ALA A 72 6.09 2.60 11.67
N ILE A 73 5.76 1.41 12.17
CA ILE A 73 6.50 0.75 13.27
C ILE A 73 7.89 0.30 12.81
N ALA A 74 8.05 -0.12 11.55
CA ALA A 74 9.36 -0.55 11.02
C ALA A 74 10.41 0.59 10.98
N ARG A 75 9.97 1.86 10.99
CA ARG A 75 10.88 3.01 10.88
C ARG A 75 11.58 3.37 12.18
N LYS A 76 10.97 3.07 13.33
CA LYS A 76 11.52 3.43 14.65
C LYS A 76 10.81 2.68 15.78
N PRO A 77 11.47 2.49 16.94
CA PRO A 77 10.80 2.02 18.15
C PRO A 77 9.55 2.84 18.43
N THR A 78 8.42 2.15 18.65
CA THR A 78 7.09 2.75 18.70
C THR A 78 6.36 2.31 19.95
N VAL A 79 5.75 3.25 20.66
CA VAL A 79 4.78 2.97 21.72
C VAL A 79 3.38 3.10 21.12
N LEU A 80 2.63 2.00 21.10
CA LEU A 80 1.26 1.96 20.57
C LEU A 80 0.27 1.86 21.73
N ILE A 81 -0.63 2.84 21.83
CA ILE A 81 -1.65 2.90 22.89
C ILE A 81 -3.03 2.70 22.24
N PHE A 82 -3.74 1.64 22.63
CA PHE A 82 -5.15 1.46 22.28
C PHE A 82 -6.01 2.15 23.34
N TYR A 83 -6.76 3.16 22.92
CA TYR A 83 -7.69 3.87 23.80
C TYR A 83 -9.12 3.54 23.39
N ARG A 84 -9.89 2.93 24.30
CA ARG A 84 -11.30 2.58 24.11
C ARG A 84 -12.16 3.48 24.99
N GLY A 85 -12.52 4.66 24.51
CA GLY A 85 -13.40 5.60 25.20
C GLY A 85 -13.43 6.97 24.52
N GLY A 86 -14.52 7.69 24.73
CA GLY A 86 -14.63 9.14 24.56
C GLY A 86 -15.28 9.69 25.82
N TRP A 87 -15.04 10.96 26.14
CA TRP A 87 -15.93 11.69 27.03
C TRP A 87 -17.29 11.90 26.35
#